data_AF-A0A959I6Z8-F1
#
_entry.id   AF-A0A959I6Z8-F1
#
_cell.length_a   1.000
_cell.length_b   1.000
_cell.length_c   1.000
_cell.angle_alpha   90.00
_cell.angle_beta   90.00
_cell.angle_gamma   90.00
#
_symmetry.space_group_name_H-M   'P 1'
#
loop_
_entity.id
_entity.type
_entity.pdbx_description
1 polymer ?
#
loop_
_entity_poly.entity_id
_entity_poly.type
_entity_poly.pdbx_seq_one_letter_code
_entity_poly.pdbx_strand_id
1 'polypeptide(L)'
;MIIGVPKEIKANENRVALTPAGALEFTKRGHTVYIQSTAGEGSGFSDAEYKEAGAQILPTIGEVYGIAEMIIKVKEPIESEYKLVKPDQLIFTYFHFASYEPLTKAMIDSNAVCLAYETVELPDRSLPLLVPMSEVAGRMAVQEGAKYLEKPVKGRGVLLGGVPGVEPGRVLVLGAGIVGTQAAKMAAGLGAQVTLLDISLSRLRYLADVMPANVVTLFSNEY
;
A
#
# COMPACT_ATOMS: atom_id res chain seq x y z
N MET A 1 5.44 -26.36 0.72
CA MET A 1 4.22 -26.00 -0.05
C MET A 1 4.59 -25.22 -1.29
N ILE A 2 3.64 -25.10 -2.22
CA ILE A 2 3.73 -24.41 -3.50
C ILE A 2 3.07 -23.03 -3.41
N ILE A 3 3.88 -21.99 -3.59
CA ILE A 3 3.45 -20.59 -3.51
C ILE A 3 3.43 -20.01 -4.93
N GLY A 4 2.32 -19.41 -5.33
CA GLY A 4 2.12 -18.76 -6.62
C GLY A 4 2.00 -17.25 -6.48
N VAL A 5 2.68 -16.52 -7.36
CA VAL A 5 2.65 -15.05 -7.43
C VAL A 5 2.25 -14.64 -8.85
N PRO A 6 0.95 -14.42 -9.10
CA PRO A 6 0.48 -13.96 -10.40
C PRO A 6 0.86 -12.49 -10.63
N LYS A 7 0.90 -12.09 -11.89
CA LYS A 7 1.01 -10.68 -12.28
C LYS A 7 -0.27 -9.95 -11.88
N GLU A 8 -0.13 -8.76 -11.32
CA GLU A 8 -1.29 -7.91 -11.07
C GLU A 8 -1.89 -7.40 -12.38
N ILE A 9 -3.21 -7.51 -12.51
CA ILE A 9 -3.94 -7.15 -13.73
C ILE A 9 -4.90 -5.98 -13.53
N LYS A 10 -5.00 -5.44 -12.30
CA LYS A 10 -5.78 -4.23 -12.03
C LYS A 10 -5.08 -3.03 -12.65
N ALA A 11 -5.85 -2.14 -13.27
CA ALA A 11 -5.31 -0.97 -13.96
C ALA A 11 -4.44 -0.13 -13.02
N ASN A 12 -3.26 0.27 -13.50
CA ASN A 12 -2.24 1.06 -12.78
C ASN A 12 -1.70 0.40 -11.50
N GLU A 13 -1.85 -0.91 -11.34
CA GLU A 13 -1.15 -1.66 -10.30
C GLU A 13 0.18 -2.17 -10.85
N ASN A 14 1.28 -1.57 -10.39
CA ASN A 14 2.64 -1.93 -10.82
C ASN A 14 3.40 -2.75 -9.76
N ARG A 15 2.80 -2.96 -8.58
CA ARG A 15 3.42 -3.74 -7.51
C ARG A 15 3.32 -5.23 -7.78
N VAL A 16 4.21 -5.99 -7.13
CA VAL A 16 4.17 -7.45 -7.06
C VAL A 16 4.23 -7.87 -5.59
N ALA A 17 3.53 -8.96 -5.25
CA ALA A 17 3.34 -9.37 -3.85
C ALA A 17 4.60 -9.94 -3.18
N LEU A 18 5.59 -10.35 -3.97
CA LEU A 18 6.80 -10.99 -3.50
C LEU A 18 7.99 -10.43 -4.24
N THR A 19 9.01 -9.96 -3.51
CA THR A 19 10.28 -9.55 -4.10
C THR A 19 11.21 -10.76 -4.31
N PRO A 20 12.27 -10.66 -5.13
CA PRO A 20 13.28 -11.72 -5.25
C PRO A 20 13.87 -12.14 -3.89
N ALA A 21 14.06 -11.20 -2.96
CA ALA A 21 14.53 -11.50 -1.61
C ALA A 21 13.53 -12.36 -0.81
N GLY A 22 12.23 -12.10 -0.93
CA GLY A 22 11.19 -12.94 -0.33
C GLY A 22 11.11 -14.32 -0.97
N ALA A 23 11.25 -14.40 -2.30
CA ALA A 23 11.32 -15.67 -3.01
C ALA A 23 12.50 -16.52 -2.54
N LEU A 24 13.68 -15.92 -2.38
CA LEU A 24 14.87 -16.59 -1.86
C LEU A 24 14.65 -17.16 -0.45
N GLU A 25 13.95 -16.44 0.42
CA GLU A 25 13.70 -16.92 1.78
C GLU A 25 12.73 -18.11 1.79
N PHE A 26 11.69 -18.09 0.94
CA PHE A 26 10.79 -19.23 0.77
C PHE A 26 11.51 -20.46 0.21
N THR A 27 12.33 -20.29 -0.82
CA THR A 27 13.06 -21.40 -1.44
C THR A 27 14.07 -22.01 -0.47
N LYS A 28 14.79 -21.19 0.30
CA LYS A 28 15.68 -21.65 1.39
C LYS A 28 14.97 -22.51 2.44
N ARG A 29 13.70 -22.23 2.72
CA ARG A 29 12.87 -22.99 3.67
C ARG A 29 12.21 -24.22 3.05
N GLY A 30 12.54 -24.58 1.81
CA GLY A 30 12.03 -25.76 1.13
C GLY A 30 10.64 -25.58 0.50
N HIS A 31 10.18 -24.34 0.32
CA HIS A 31 8.97 -24.05 -0.45
C HIS A 31 9.30 -23.94 -1.94
N THR A 32 8.35 -24.30 -2.80
CA THR A 32 8.46 -24.07 -4.24
C THR A 32 7.74 -22.77 -4.56
N VAL A 33 8.43 -21.82 -5.20
CA VAL A 33 7.87 -20.52 -5.57
C VAL A 33 7.70 -20.45 -7.08
N TYR A 34 6.49 -20.15 -7.53
CA TYR A 34 6.15 -19.88 -8.92
C TYR A 34 5.77 -18.41 -9.09
N ILE A 35 6.42 -17.73 -10.03
CA ILE A 35 6.12 -16.35 -10.41
C ILE A 35 5.59 -16.36 -11.83
N GLN A 36 4.51 -15.62 -12.10
CA GLN A 36 4.09 -15.41 -13.48
C GLN A 36 5.15 -14.56 -14.22
N SER A 37 5.49 -14.92 -15.44
CA SER A 37 6.40 -14.14 -16.28
C SER A 37 5.94 -12.69 -16.35
N THR A 38 6.88 -11.75 -16.21
CA THR A 38 6.68 -10.30 -16.19
C THR A 38 5.92 -9.75 -14.97
N ALA A 39 5.64 -10.57 -13.94
CA ALA A 39 4.90 -10.09 -12.76
C ALA A 39 5.64 -9.00 -11.98
N GLY A 40 6.98 -9.05 -11.95
CA GLY A 40 7.81 -8.10 -11.21
C GLY A 40 8.25 -6.85 -11.96
N GLU A 41 8.03 -6.78 -13.29
CA GLU A 41 8.62 -5.72 -14.12
C GLU A 41 8.18 -4.32 -13.69
N GLY A 42 6.91 -4.14 -13.34
CA GLY A 42 6.38 -2.86 -12.85
C GLY A 42 7.00 -2.39 -11.52
N SER A 43 7.60 -3.32 -10.76
CA SER A 43 8.33 -3.06 -9.52
C SER A 43 9.85 -3.05 -9.71
N GLY A 44 10.33 -3.18 -10.94
CA GLY A 44 11.75 -3.20 -11.27
C GLY A 44 12.44 -4.54 -11.02
N PHE A 45 11.70 -5.65 -10.94
CA PHE A 45 12.25 -7.00 -10.78
C PHE A 45 12.04 -7.83 -12.05
N SER A 46 13.12 -8.25 -12.69
CA SER A 46 13.10 -9.10 -13.87
C SER A 46 12.82 -10.56 -13.54
N ASP A 47 12.32 -11.32 -14.52
CA ASP A 47 12.16 -12.78 -14.41
C ASP A 47 13.49 -13.49 -14.10
N ALA A 48 14.63 -12.92 -14.53
CA ALA A 48 15.96 -13.45 -14.25
C ALA A 48 16.30 -13.37 -12.76
N GLU A 49 16.01 -12.24 -12.10
CA GLU A 49 16.25 -12.07 -10.66
C GLU A 49 15.44 -13.07 -9.82
N TYR A 50 14.20 -13.37 -10.22
CA TYR A 50 13.40 -14.41 -9.56
C TYR A 50 13.99 -15.81 -9.74
N LYS A 51 14.49 -16.13 -10.95
CA LYS A 51 15.17 -17.42 -11.20
C LYS A 51 16.44 -17.55 -10.36
N GLU A 52 17.22 -16.48 -10.27
CA GLU A 52 18.43 -16.43 -9.42
C GLU A 52 18.08 -16.61 -7.93
N ALA A 53 16.91 -16.12 -7.49
CA ALA A 53 16.35 -16.37 -6.16
C ALA A 53 15.78 -17.79 -5.95
N GLY A 54 15.84 -18.66 -6.97
CA GLY A 54 15.37 -20.04 -6.92
C GLY A 54 13.88 -20.22 -7.23
N ALA A 55 13.18 -19.16 -7.66
CA ALA A 55 11.80 -19.28 -8.11
C ALA A 55 11.72 -19.82 -9.55
N GLN A 56 10.58 -20.40 -9.89
CA GLN A 56 10.27 -20.89 -11.22
C GLN A 56 9.31 -19.92 -11.91
N ILE A 57 9.52 -19.67 -13.21
CA ILE A 57 8.68 -18.75 -13.97
C ILE A 57 7.64 -19.54 -14.77
N LEU A 58 6.37 -19.17 -14.65
CA LEU A 58 5.27 -19.72 -15.44
C LEU A 58 4.75 -18.67 -16.43
N PRO A 59 4.39 -19.05 -17.67
CA PRO A 59 4.03 -18.07 -18.69
C PRO A 59 2.64 -17.45 -18.45
N THR A 60 1.71 -18.17 -17.84
CA THR A 60 0.32 -17.69 -17.69
C THR A 60 -0.16 -17.65 -16.24
N ILE A 61 -1.11 -16.75 -15.98
CA ILE A 61 -1.81 -16.66 -14.70
C ILE A 61 -2.54 -17.97 -14.35
N GLY A 62 -3.12 -18.65 -15.35
CA GLY A 62 -3.86 -19.89 -15.16
C GLY A 62 -2.96 -21.03 -14.65
N GLU A 63 -1.73 -21.11 -15.13
CA GLU A 63 -0.76 -22.10 -14.62
C GLU A 63 -0.37 -21.81 -13.17
N VAL A 64 -0.18 -20.54 -12.80
CA VAL A 64 0.14 -20.14 -11.42
C VAL A 64 -0.98 -20.51 -10.46
N TYR A 65 -2.22 -20.12 -10.76
CA TYR A 65 -3.39 -20.52 -9.97
C TYR A 65 -3.59 -22.04 -9.96
N GLY A 66 -3.36 -22.69 -11.11
CA GLY A 66 -3.52 -24.13 -11.29
C GLY A 66 -2.62 -24.97 -10.40
N ILE A 67 -1.36 -24.57 -10.19
CA ILE A 67 -0.40 -25.37 -9.41
C ILE A 67 -0.27 -24.95 -7.94
N ALA A 68 -0.54 -23.68 -7.61
CA ALA A 68 -0.28 -23.16 -6.28
C ALA A 68 -1.23 -23.72 -5.21
N GLU A 69 -0.68 -23.98 -4.02
CA GLU A 69 -1.43 -24.22 -2.78
C GLU A 69 -1.78 -22.88 -2.10
N MET A 70 -0.88 -21.89 -2.23
CA MET A 70 -1.06 -20.53 -1.73
C MET A 70 -0.82 -19.51 -2.85
N ILE A 71 -1.76 -18.59 -3.05
CA ILE A 71 -1.59 -17.41 -3.88
C ILE A 71 -1.30 -16.20 -3.00
N ILE A 72 -0.21 -15.49 -3.29
CA ILE A 72 0.07 -14.18 -2.70
C ILE A 72 -0.07 -13.11 -3.77
N LYS A 73 -0.89 -12.10 -3.48
CA LYS A 73 -1.21 -10.98 -4.38
C LYS A 73 -1.09 -9.65 -3.63
N VAL A 74 -1.15 -8.56 -4.39
CA VAL A 74 -1.28 -7.19 -3.89
C VAL A 74 -2.74 -6.78 -3.83
N LYS A 75 -3.49 -6.98 -4.92
CA LYS A 75 -4.90 -6.57 -5.01
C LYS A 75 -5.82 -7.77 -4.94
N GLU A 76 -7.10 -7.48 -4.71
CA GLU A 76 -8.16 -8.47 -4.74
C GLU A 76 -8.22 -9.14 -6.12
N PRO A 77 -8.56 -10.43 -6.20
CA PRO A 77 -8.92 -11.03 -7.48
C PRO A 77 -10.02 -10.20 -8.15
N ILE A 78 -9.93 -10.00 -9.46
CA ILE A 78 -10.99 -9.37 -10.25
C ILE A 78 -11.81 -10.42 -11.02
N GLU A 79 -12.88 -10.01 -11.71
CA GLU A 79 -13.85 -10.93 -12.34
C GLU A 79 -13.22 -12.00 -13.25
N SER A 80 -12.19 -11.63 -14.02
CA SER A 80 -11.46 -12.56 -14.89
C SER A 80 -10.64 -13.60 -14.13
N GLU A 81 -10.34 -13.39 -12.85
CA GLU A 81 -9.58 -14.30 -11.99
C GLU A 81 -10.49 -15.23 -11.18
N TYR A 82 -11.78 -14.90 -10.98
CA TYR A 82 -12.65 -15.66 -10.07
C TYR A 82 -12.71 -17.16 -10.37
N LYS A 83 -12.76 -17.53 -11.65
CA LYS A 83 -12.79 -18.94 -12.08
C LYS A 83 -11.45 -19.66 -11.98
N LEU A 84 -10.36 -18.94 -11.74
CA LEU A 84 -9.03 -19.51 -11.54
C LEU A 84 -8.82 -19.94 -10.08
N VAL A 85 -9.58 -19.36 -9.16
CA VAL A 85 -9.51 -19.70 -7.73
C VAL A 85 -10.04 -21.12 -7.52
N LYS A 86 -9.27 -21.92 -6.79
CA LYS A 86 -9.62 -23.32 -6.47
C LYS A 86 -10.11 -23.47 -5.03
N PRO A 87 -10.94 -24.50 -4.74
CA PRO A 87 -11.26 -24.90 -3.37
C PRO A 87 -10.01 -25.18 -2.55
N ASP A 88 -10.06 -24.85 -1.25
CA ASP A 88 -8.98 -25.03 -0.26
C ASP A 88 -7.66 -24.29 -0.56
N GLN A 89 -7.61 -23.48 -1.63
CA GLN A 89 -6.46 -22.66 -1.95
C GLN A 89 -6.39 -21.47 -0.99
N LEU A 90 -5.22 -21.23 -0.38
CA LEU A 90 -5.01 -20.05 0.45
C LEU A 90 -4.76 -18.84 -0.45
N ILE A 91 -5.60 -17.81 -0.37
CA ILE A 91 -5.37 -16.53 -1.04
C ILE A 91 -5.06 -15.49 0.02
N PHE A 92 -3.84 -14.95 -0.03
CA PHE A 92 -3.37 -13.92 0.90
C PHE A 92 -3.11 -12.63 0.13
N THR A 93 -3.99 -11.64 0.30
CA THR A 93 -3.96 -10.36 -0.43
C THR A 93 -4.82 -9.30 0.26
N TYR A 94 -4.87 -8.06 -0.27
CA TYR A 94 -5.92 -7.10 0.08
C TYR A 94 -7.23 -7.48 -0.60
N PHE A 95 -8.34 -7.56 0.14
CA PHE A 95 -9.66 -7.89 -0.44
C PHE A 95 -10.64 -6.72 -0.45
N HIS A 96 -10.68 -5.96 0.65
CA HIS A 96 -11.68 -4.93 0.93
C HIS A 96 -13.11 -5.46 0.76
N PHE A 97 -13.40 -6.68 1.27
CA PHE A 97 -14.67 -7.39 1.07
C PHE A 97 -15.91 -6.53 1.35
N ALA A 98 -15.88 -5.73 2.41
CA ALA A 98 -16.98 -4.84 2.81
C ALA A 98 -17.38 -3.81 1.73
N SER A 99 -16.48 -3.53 0.77
CA SER A 99 -16.70 -2.52 -0.28
C SER A 99 -17.27 -3.09 -1.59
N TYR A 100 -17.26 -4.41 -1.79
CA TYR A 100 -17.65 -5.02 -3.06
C TYR A 100 -18.23 -6.44 -2.90
N GLU A 101 -19.57 -6.52 -2.92
CA GLU A 101 -20.33 -7.76 -2.75
C GLU A 101 -20.02 -8.86 -3.79
N PRO A 102 -19.85 -8.56 -5.11
CA PRO A 102 -19.58 -9.59 -6.11
C PRO A 102 -18.29 -10.38 -5.84
N LEU A 103 -17.22 -9.70 -5.40
CA LEU A 103 -15.98 -10.37 -4.98
C LEU A 103 -16.22 -11.28 -3.78
N THR A 104 -16.95 -10.78 -2.78
CA THR A 104 -17.26 -11.56 -1.57
C THR A 104 -18.00 -12.85 -1.92
N LYS A 105 -19.02 -12.76 -2.78
CA LYS A 105 -19.76 -13.93 -3.28
C LYS A 105 -18.86 -14.87 -4.07
N ALA A 106 -18.04 -14.37 -4.99
CA ALA A 106 -17.13 -15.20 -5.78
C ALA A 106 -16.13 -15.98 -4.92
N MET A 107 -15.61 -15.37 -3.84
CA MET A 107 -14.69 -16.05 -2.92
C MET A 107 -15.40 -17.06 -2.01
N ILE A 108 -16.67 -16.81 -1.65
CA ILE A 108 -17.50 -17.81 -0.95
C ILE A 108 -17.76 -19.01 -1.87
N ASP A 109 -18.19 -18.76 -3.11
CA ASP A 109 -18.52 -19.80 -4.08
C ASP A 109 -17.32 -20.68 -4.44
N SER A 110 -16.10 -20.13 -4.40
CA SER A 110 -14.87 -20.87 -4.70
C SER A 110 -14.41 -21.82 -3.59
N ASN A 111 -14.91 -21.66 -2.36
CA ASN A 111 -14.44 -22.36 -1.14
C ASN A 111 -12.92 -22.20 -0.90
N ALA A 112 -12.33 -21.09 -1.32
CA ALA A 112 -10.95 -20.76 -1.00
C ALA A 112 -10.82 -20.26 0.45
N VAL A 113 -9.61 -20.35 1.00
CA VAL A 113 -9.28 -19.75 2.29
C VAL A 113 -8.73 -18.36 2.03
N CYS A 114 -9.55 -17.33 2.25
CA CYS A 114 -9.13 -15.94 2.02
C CYS A 114 -8.60 -15.31 3.32
N LEU A 115 -7.32 -14.94 3.32
CA LEU A 115 -6.70 -14.17 4.39
C LEU A 115 -6.48 -12.73 3.90
N ALA A 116 -7.13 -11.76 4.54
CA ALA A 116 -7.11 -10.37 4.08
C ALA A 116 -6.06 -9.55 4.83
N TYR A 117 -5.09 -8.97 4.11
CA TYR A 117 -3.99 -8.19 4.68
C TYR A 117 -4.49 -7.09 5.64
N GLU A 118 -5.54 -6.37 5.24
CA GLU A 118 -6.12 -5.25 5.97
C GLU A 118 -6.88 -5.65 7.25
N THR A 119 -7.01 -6.95 7.52
CA THR A 119 -7.69 -7.49 8.71
C THR A 119 -6.76 -8.30 9.62
N VAL A 120 -5.49 -8.48 9.23
CA VAL A 120 -4.48 -9.05 10.12
C VAL A 120 -4.23 -8.03 11.23
N GLU A 121 -4.65 -8.38 12.44
CA GLU A 121 -4.70 -7.49 13.60
C GLU A 121 -3.86 -8.06 14.75
N LEU A 122 -3.07 -7.20 15.40
CA LEU A 122 -2.34 -7.54 16.62
C LEU A 122 -3.23 -7.34 17.87
N PRO A 123 -2.86 -7.87 19.06
CA PRO A 123 -3.66 -7.70 20.28
C PRO A 123 -3.92 -6.24 20.69
N ASP A 124 -3.08 -5.31 20.25
CA ASP A 124 -3.24 -3.86 20.47
C ASP A 124 -4.16 -3.18 19.45
N ARG A 125 -4.81 -3.97 18.58
CA ARG A 125 -5.68 -3.55 17.46
C ARG A 125 -4.96 -2.83 16.32
N SER A 126 -3.63 -2.89 16.27
CA SER A 126 -2.89 -2.38 15.11
C SER A 126 -2.99 -3.34 13.92
N LEU A 127 -2.99 -2.77 12.71
CA LEU A 127 -3.08 -3.49 11.44
C LEU A 127 -1.71 -3.45 10.73
N PRO A 128 -0.73 -4.29 11.12
CA PRO A 128 0.67 -4.17 10.72
C PRO A 128 0.89 -4.21 9.22
N LEU A 129 0.06 -4.93 8.47
CA LEU A 129 0.20 -5.05 7.02
C LEU A 129 -0.31 -3.80 6.28
N LEU A 130 -1.19 -3.02 6.90
CA LEU A 130 -1.74 -1.77 6.35
C LEU A 130 -0.89 -0.54 6.68
N VAL A 131 -0.10 -0.60 7.77
CA VAL A 131 0.77 0.51 8.21
C VAL A 131 1.70 1.00 7.10
N PRO A 132 2.48 0.16 6.40
CA PRO A 132 3.41 0.63 5.37
C PRO A 132 2.70 1.37 4.22
N MET A 133 1.51 0.91 3.83
CA MET A 133 0.73 1.56 2.78
C MET A 133 0.19 2.91 3.22
N SER A 134 -0.23 3.02 4.48
CA SER A 134 -0.64 4.29 5.09
C SER A 134 0.51 5.30 5.12
N GLU A 135 1.74 4.83 5.37
CA GLU A 135 2.91 5.69 5.39
C GLU A 135 3.25 6.21 4.00
N VAL A 136 3.26 5.34 2.99
CA VAL A 136 3.47 5.71 1.59
C VAL A 136 2.40 6.74 1.15
N ALA A 137 1.12 6.46 1.43
CA ALA A 137 0.02 7.33 1.05
C ALA A 137 0.16 8.74 1.65
N GLY A 138 0.49 8.84 2.94
CA GLY A 138 0.69 10.11 3.61
C GLY A 138 1.82 10.94 2.99
N ARG A 139 2.93 10.30 2.62
CA ARG A 139 4.05 10.99 1.99
C ARG A 139 3.73 11.42 0.56
N MET A 140 3.15 10.52 -0.23
CA MET A 140 2.77 10.78 -1.62
C MET A 140 1.73 11.90 -1.74
N ALA A 141 0.81 12.01 -0.78
CA ALA A 141 -0.20 13.07 -0.78
C ALA A 141 0.42 14.48 -0.83
N VAL A 142 1.53 14.70 -0.12
CA VAL A 142 2.24 15.98 -0.16
C VAL A 142 3.02 16.16 -1.45
N GLN A 143 3.67 15.11 -1.95
CA GLN A 143 4.42 15.18 -3.21
C GLN A 143 3.49 15.53 -4.39
N GLU A 144 2.36 14.85 -4.52
CA GLU A 144 1.36 15.17 -5.54
C GLU A 144 0.70 16.52 -5.27
N GLY A 145 0.40 16.85 -4.00
CA GLY A 145 -0.14 18.17 -3.63
C GLY A 145 0.77 19.32 -4.06
N ALA A 146 2.09 19.19 -3.85
CA ALA A 146 3.07 20.18 -4.27
C ALA A 146 3.10 20.34 -5.79
N LYS A 147 3.11 19.24 -6.55
CA LYS A 147 3.01 19.24 -8.01
C LYS A 147 1.74 19.96 -8.46
N TYR A 148 0.58 19.63 -7.89
CA TYR A 148 -0.70 20.24 -8.25
C TYR A 148 -0.85 21.71 -7.81
N LEU A 149 0.04 22.24 -6.99
CA LEU A 149 0.12 23.67 -6.71
C LEU A 149 0.77 24.47 -7.84
N GLU A 150 1.50 23.83 -8.76
CA GLU A 150 2.24 24.53 -9.83
C GLU A 150 1.30 25.15 -10.89
N LYS A 151 1.70 26.30 -11.44
CA LYS A 151 0.90 27.00 -12.47
C LYS A 151 0.65 26.20 -13.76
N PRO A 152 1.62 25.45 -14.32
CA PRO A 152 1.40 24.69 -15.55
C PRO A 152 0.31 23.62 -15.43
N VAL A 153 0.13 23.04 -14.23
CA VAL A 153 -0.97 22.11 -13.92
C VAL A 153 -2.21 22.83 -13.37
N LYS A 154 -2.31 24.15 -13.59
CA LYS A 154 -3.43 25.04 -13.21
C LYS A 154 -3.60 25.27 -11.70
N GLY A 155 -2.57 24.97 -10.92
CA GLY A 155 -2.51 25.29 -9.50
C GLY A 155 -2.41 26.79 -9.22
N ARG A 156 -2.39 27.15 -7.93
CA ARG A 156 -2.28 28.55 -7.51
C ARG A 156 -0.93 29.18 -7.84
N GLY A 157 0.12 28.38 -8.04
CA GLY A 157 1.50 28.81 -8.23
C GLY A 157 2.23 29.05 -6.92
N VAL A 158 2.01 28.20 -5.92
CA VAL A 158 2.60 28.35 -4.58
C VAL A 158 3.71 27.32 -4.39
N LEU A 159 4.91 27.81 -4.06
CA LEU A 159 6.01 26.99 -3.60
C LEU A 159 5.85 26.72 -2.10
N LEU A 160 5.73 25.46 -1.69
CA LEU A 160 5.45 25.10 -0.29
C LEU A 160 6.48 25.68 0.69
N GLY A 161 7.76 25.67 0.34
CA GLY A 161 8.82 26.19 1.21
C GLY A 161 8.97 27.71 1.23
N GLY A 162 8.30 28.43 0.31
CA GLY A 162 8.58 29.84 0.08
C GLY A 162 10.07 30.08 -0.26
N VAL A 163 10.52 31.31 -0.05
CA VAL A 163 11.93 31.73 -0.12
C VAL A 163 12.13 32.92 0.84
N PRO A 164 13.36 33.29 1.25
CA PRO A 164 13.57 34.47 2.08
C PRO A 164 12.87 35.72 1.50
N GLY A 165 11.97 36.32 2.28
CA GLY A 165 11.14 37.46 1.86
C GLY A 165 9.77 37.10 1.28
N VAL A 166 9.43 35.82 1.14
CA VAL A 166 8.13 35.33 0.65
C VAL A 166 7.59 34.26 1.60
N GLU A 167 6.33 34.37 1.99
CA GLU A 167 5.69 33.41 2.89
C GLU A 167 5.66 31.98 2.29
N PRO A 168 5.84 30.95 3.13
CA PRO A 168 5.66 29.56 2.70
C PRO A 168 4.19 29.22 2.46
N GLY A 169 3.96 28.10 1.76
CA GLY A 169 2.64 27.53 1.61
C GLY A 169 2.06 27.03 2.95
N ARG A 170 0.73 27.00 3.05
CA ARG A 170 0.01 26.50 4.22
C ARG A 170 -0.64 25.15 3.89
N VAL A 171 -0.42 24.15 4.75
CA VAL A 171 -0.97 22.81 4.59
C VAL A 171 -1.82 22.47 5.81
N LEU A 172 -3.10 22.15 5.57
CA LEU A 172 -4.02 21.64 6.57
C LEU A 172 -4.10 20.12 6.44
N VAL A 173 -3.81 19.39 7.51
CA VAL A 173 -3.93 17.93 7.57
C VAL A 173 -5.03 17.57 8.56
N LEU A 174 -6.05 16.85 8.10
CA LEU A 174 -7.18 16.41 8.91
C LEU A 174 -7.00 14.93 9.28
N GLY A 175 -6.76 14.66 10.57
CA GLY A 175 -6.44 13.35 11.12
C GLY A 175 -4.95 13.17 11.41
N ALA A 176 -4.61 12.85 12.64
CA ALA A 176 -3.26 12.63 13.17
C ALA A 176 -2.87 11.15 13.29
N GLY A 177 -3.57 10.26 12.58
CA GLY A 177 -3.17 8.87 12.37
C GLY A 177 -1.87 8.74 11.57
N ILE A 178 -1.54 7.53 11.13
CA ILE A 178 -0.29 7.23 10.41
C ILE A 178 -0.16 8.08 9.13
N VAL A 179 -1.22 8.13 8.30
CA VAL A 179 -1.26 8.89 7.05
C VAL A 179 -0.98 10.37 7.30
N GLY A 180 -1.76 11.01 8.18
CA GLY A 180 -1.61 12.44 8.46
C GLY A 180 -0.31 12.79 9.16
N THR A 181 0.23 11.88 10.00
CA THR A 181 1.57 12.03 10.58
C THR A 181 2.63 12.10 9.48
N GLN A 182 2.60 11.20 8.51
CA GLN A 182 3.58 11.19 7.43
C GLN A 182 3.39 12.36 6.45
N ALA A 183 2.14 12.78 6.19
CA ALA A 183 1.85 13.98 5.41
C ALA A 183 2.37 15.24 6.10
N ALA A 184 2.09 15.42 7.39
CA ALA A 184 2.60 16.56 8.15
C ALA A 184 4.14 16.62 8.14
N LYS A 185 4.81 15.47 8.30
CA LYS A 185 6.28 15.38 8.21
C LYS A 185 6.81 15.82 6.85
N MET A 186 6.22 15.35 5.75
CA MET A 186 6.66 15.73 4.41
C MET A 186 6.40 17.21 4.11
N ALA A 187 5.21 17.72 4.44
CA ALA A 187 4.88 19.13 4.21
C ALA A 187 5.80 20.06 5.01
N ALA A 188 6.05 19.72 6.28
CA ALA A 188 6.97 20.45 7.12
C ALA A 188 8.41 20.38 6.62
N GLY A 189 8.86 19.21 6.14
CA GLY A 189 10.18 19.02 5.55
C GLY A 189 10.42 19.83 4.26
N LEU A 190 9.35 20.12 3.51
CA LEU A 190 9.40 21.05 2.37
C LEU A 190 9.38 22.53 2.79
N GLY A 191 9.25 22.84 4.08
CA GLY A 191 9.22 24.21 4.62
C GLY A 191 7.82 24.83 4.73
N ALA A 192 6.75 24.07 4.49
CA ALA A 192 5.39 24.58 4.62
C ALA A 192 5.03 24.89 6.08
N GLN A 193 4.09 25.80 6.30
CA GLN A 193 3.39 25.92 7.59
C GLN A 193 2.29 24.87 7.65
N VAL A 194 2.37 23.97 8.62
CA VAL A 194 1.44 22.84 8.74
C VAL A 194 0.52 23.02 9.94
N THR A 195 -0.77 22.80 9.74
CA THR A 195 -1.74 22.65 10.84
C THR A 195 -2.29 21.23 10.79
N LEU A 196 -2.09 20.47 11.86
CA LEU A 196 -2.52 19.08 11.99
C LEU A 196 -3.67 18.97 12.99
N LEU A 197 -4.85 18.57 12.50
CA LEU A 197 -6.05 18.43 13.32
C LEU A 197 -6.33 16.99 13.70
N ASP A 198 -6.81 16.77 14.92
CA ASP A 198 -7.37 15.50 15.36
C ASP A 198 -8.34 15.73 16.53
N ILE A 199 -9.12 14.71 16.87
CA ILE A 199 -9.99 14.68 18.05
C ILE A 199 -9.32 13.99 19.25
N SER A 200 -8.15 13.39 19.06
CA SER A 200 -7.38 12.72 20.10
C SER A 200 -6.32 13.64 20.68
N LEU A 201 -6.61 14.22 21.86
CA LEU A 201 -5.66 15.07 22.57
C LEU A 201 -4.37 14.33 22.95
N SER A 202 -4.44 13.04 23.29
CA SER A 202 -3.25 12.25 23.59
C SER A 202 -2.35 12.12 22.36
N ARG A 203 -2.94 11.90 21.17
CA ARG A 203 -2.20 11.85 19.92
C ARG A 203 -1.58 13.21 19.57
N LEU A 204 -2.35 14.29 19.69
CA LEU A 204 -1.87 15.64 19.41
C LEU A 204 -0.73 16.07 20.34
N ARG A 205 -0.80 15.75 21.64
CA ARG A 205 0.29 16.02 22.60
C ARG A 205 1.58 15.32 22.20
N TYR A 206 1.51 14.01 21.92
CA TYR A 206 2.69 13.27 21.46
C TYR A 206 3.28 13.88 20.19
N LEU A 207 2.45 14.24 19.21
CA LEU A 207 2.93 14.84 17.97
C LEU A 207 3.46 16.26 18.15
N ALA A 208 2.98 17.03 19.11
CA ALA A 208 3.55 18.34 19.43
C ALA A 208 5.01 18.21 19.89
N ASP A 209 5.36 17.13 20.59
CA ASP A 209 6.72 16.92 21.11
C ASP A 209 7.70 16.43 20.03
N VAL A 210 7.23 15.64 19.05
CA VAL A 210 8.11 14.94 18.09
C VAL A 210 8.11 15.53 16.67
N MET A 211 7.18 16.43 16.36
CA MET A 211 7.07 17.01 15.02
C MET A 211 7.99 18.23 14.85
N PRO A 212 8.35 18.58 13.59
CA PRO A 212 9.06 19.82 13.30
C PRO A 212 8.33 21.07 13.83
N ALA A 213 9.07 22.12 14.17
CA ALA A 213 8.55 23.34 14.79
C ALA A 213 7.51 24.11 13.93
N ASN A 214 7.48 23.86 12.62
CA ASN A 214 6.50 24.42 11.68
C ASN A 214 5.22 23.57 11.57
N VAL A 215 5.00 22.60 12.47
CA VAL A 215 3.75 21.85 12.62
C VAL A 215 3.03 22.31 13.88
N VAL A 216 1.86 22.91 13.72
CA VAL A 216 0.96 23.23 14.83
C VAL A 216 -0.11 22.14 14.94
N THR A 217 -0.21 21.51 16.10
CA THR A 217 -1.28 20.57 16.42
C THR A 217 -2.50 21.31 16.96
N LEU A 218 -3.69 20.98 16.47
CA LEU A 218 -4.93 21.65 16.84
C LEU A 218 -6.04 20.63 17.08
N PHE A 219 -6.82 20.82 18.13
CA PHE A 219 -7.99 19.97 18.38
C PHE A 219 -9.12 20.35 17.42
N SER A 220 -9.75 19.36 16.79
CA SER A 220 -10.92 19.57 15.94
C SER A 220 -12.19 19.64 16.80
N ASN A 221 -12.82 20.81 16.90
CA ASN A 221 -14.08 21.03 17.62
C ASN A 221 -15.14 21.68 16.72
N GLU A 222 -16.37 21.77 17.22
CA GLU A 222 -17.53 22.35 16.51
C GLU A 222 -17.66 23.88 16.67
N TYR A 223 -16.81 24.48 17.51
CA TYR A 223 -16.88 25.92 17.85
C TYR A 223 -16.16 26.78 16.82
#